data_AF-A0A958LYT8-F1
#
_entry.id   AF-A0A958LYT8-F1
#
_cell.length_a   1.000
_cell.length_b   1.000
_cell.length_c   1.000
_cell.angle_alpha   90.00
_cell.angle_beta   90.00
_cell.angle_gamma   90.00
#
_symmetry.space_group_name_H-M   'P 1'
#
loop_
_entity.id
_entity.type
_entity.pdbx_description
1 polymer ?
#
loop_
_entity_poly.entity_id
_entity_poly.type
_entity_poly.pdbx_seq_one_letter_code
_entity_poly.pdbx_strand_id
1 'polypeptide(L)' 'IAISQNIKFKTSFRNCVYKALNNREWRETDGDDWNLMWCEKEQIDWVFEKYRFTQGCKVNHFRGWG' A
#
# COMPACT_ATOMS: atom_id res chain seq x y z
N ILE A 1 18.07 -0.64 -17.66
CA ILE A 1 16.79 -1.37 -17.62
C ILE A 1 16.31 -1.32 -16.18
N ALA A 2 15.30 -0.51 -15.86
CA ALA A 2 14.74 -0.55 -14.52
C ALA A 2 14.11 -1.93 -14.35
N ILE A 3 14.62 -2.72 -13.42
CA ILE A 3 13.96 -3.96 -13.02
C ILE A 3 12.60 -3.49 -12.53
N SER A 4 11.53 -3.84 -13.26
CA SER A 4 10.17 -3.71 -12.73
C SER A 4 10.15 -4.57 -11.48
N GLN A 5 10.38 -3.93 -10.33
CA GLN A 5 10.18 -4.54 -9.04
C GLN A 5 8.73 -5.00 -9.07
N ASN A 6 8.47 -6.29 -8.85
CA ASN A 6 7.14 -6.89 -8.83
C ASN A 6 6.37 -6.37 -7.59
N ILE A 7 6.12 -5.06 -7.57
CA ILE A 7 5.53 -4.34 -6.46
C ILE A 7 4.06 -4.67 -6.43
N LYS A 8 3.65 -5.19 -5.28
CA LYS A 8 2.26 -5.44 -4.94
C LYS A 8 1.75 -4.31 -4.06
N PHE A 9 0.58 -3.77 -4.39
CA PHE A 9 -0.04 -2.69 -3.63
C PHE A 9 -1.43 -3.06 -3.11
N LYS A 10 -1.82 -2.37 -2.05
CA LYS A 10 -3.16 -2.39 -1.46
C LYS A 10 -3.69 -0.97 -1.36
N THR A 11 -4.95 -0.75 -1.71
CA THR A 11 -5.60 0.56 -1.51
C THR A 11 -7.12 0.46 -1.48
N SER A 12 -7.75 1.25 -0.60
CA SER A 12 -9.20 1.49 -0.62
C SER A 12 -9.61 2.46 -1.72
N PHE A 13 -8.65 3.24 -2.25
CA PHE A 13 -8.93 4.27 -3.23
C PHE A 13 -9.27 3.68 -4.61
N ARG A 14 -10.21 4.31 -5.30
CA ARG A 14 -10.58 4.04 -6.70
C ARG A 14 -10.54 5.32 -7.54
N ASN A 15 -9.56 6.17 -7.25
CA ASN A 15 -9.40 7.50 -7.83
C ASN A 15 -8.02 7.66 -8.52
N CYS A 16 -7.46 8.86 -8.55
CA CYS A 16 -6.14 9.13 -9.12
C CYS A 16 -5.01 8.33 -8.45
N VAL A 17 -5.12 7.99 -7.15
CA VAL A 17 -4.15 7.12 -6.46
C VAL A 17 -4.14 5.75 -7.13
N TYR A 18 -5.31 5.13 -7.29
CA TYR A 18 -5.46 3.85 -7.96
C TYR A 18 -4.89 3.86 -9.39
N LYS A 19 -5.24 4.91 -10.17
CA LYS A 19 -4.72 5.08 -11.53
C LYS A 19 -3.20 5.23 -11.54
N ALA A 20 -2.63 5.99 -10.61
CA ALA A 20 -1.19 6.21 -10.53
C ALA A 20 -0.42 4.93 -10.18
N LEU A 21 -0.94 4.09 -9.29
CA LEU A 21 -0.32 2.80 -8.95
C LEU A 21 -0.39 1.83 -10.15
N ASN A 22 -1.51 1.77 -10.86
CA ASN A 22 -1.64 0.97 -12.08
C ASN A 22 -0.75 1.46 -13.23
N ASN A 23 -0.62 2.78 -13.43
CA ASN A 23 0.26 3.34 -14.46
C ASN A 23 1.76 3.05 -14.21
N ARG A 24 2.12 2.65 -13.00
CA ARG A 24 3.46 2.16 -12.64
C ARG A 24 3.63 0.65 -12.90
N GLU A 25 2.62 0.00 -13.45
CA GLU A 25 2.57 -1.44 -13.70
C GLU A 25 2.71 -2.28 -12.42
N TRP A 26 2.34 -1.70 -11.27
CA TRP A 26 2.28 -2.42 -10.00
C TRP A 26 1.00 -3.25 -9.93
N ARG A 27 1.00 -4.30 -9.13
CA ARG A 27 -0.11 -5.27 -9.04
C ARG A 27 -0.93 -5.04 -7.78
N GLU A 28 -2.23 -4.88 -7.92
CA GLU A 28 -3.12 -4.90 -6.76
C GLU A 28 -3.16 -6.31 -6.14
N THR A 29 -3.22 -6.41 -4.81
CA THR A 29 -3.33 -7.72 -4.13
C THR A 29 -4.18 -7.65 -2.87
N ASP A 30 -4.93 -8.72 -2.60
CA ASP A 30 -5.63 -8.92 -1.32
C ASP A 30 -4.86 -9.84 -0.35
N GLY A 31 -3.76 -10.46 -0.79
CA GLY A 31 -2.94 -11.36 0.04
C GLY A 31 -2.01 -10.65 1.04
N ASP A 32 -1.34 -11.42 1.88
CA ASP A 32 -0.43 -10.90 2.92
C ASP A 32 0.95 -10.49 2.38
N ASP A 33 1.28 -10.87 1.15
CA ASP A 33 2.50 -10.46 0.45
C ASP A 33 2.26 -9.14 -0.29
N TRP A 34 2.58 -8.01 0.36
CA TRP A 34 2.42 -6.66 -0.19
C TRP A 34 3.62 -5.78 0.12
N ASN A 35 3.88 -4.80 -0.74
CA ASN A 35 5.00 -3.86 -0.59
C ASN A 35 4.53 -2.46 -0.20
N LEU A 36 3.40 -2.00 -0.75
CA LEU A 36 2.84 -0.69 -0.47
C LEU A 36 1.37 -0.81 -0.08
N MET A 37 0.96 -0.16 1.00
CA MET A 37 -0.45 0.05 1.31
C MET A 37 -0.73 1.54 1.39
N TRP A 38 -1.70 1.99 0.59
CA TRP A 38 -2.16 3.37 0.58
C TRP A 38 -3.62 3.42 1.04
N CYS A 39 -3.85 3.89 2.27
CA CYS A 39 -5.17 3.91 2.89
C CYS A 39 -5.58 5.32 3.37
N GLU A 40 -6.85 5.44 3.71
CA GLU A 40 -7.43 6.64 4.33
C GLU A 40 -6.86 6.84 5.74
N LYS A 41 -6.92 8.09 6.23
CA LYS A 41 -6.44 8.43 7.57
C LYS A 41 -7.21 7.65 8.62
N GLU A 42 -8.51 7.52 8.44
CA GLU A 42 -9.45 6.86 9.35
C GLU A 42 -9.21 5.33 9.42
N GLN A 43 -8.48 4.77 8.46
CA GLN A 43 -8.19 3.34 8.37
C GLN A 43 -6.81 2.96 8.92
N ILE A 44 -5.92 3.93 9.19
CA ILE A 44 -4.52 3.64 9.45
C ILE A 44 -4.29 2.85 10.74
N ASP A 45 -5.03 3.15 11.80
CA ASP A 45 -4.89 2.47 13.07
C ASP A 45 -5.24 0.98 12.91
N TRP A 46 -6.36 0.69 12.23
CA TRP A 46 -6.74 -0.67 11.88
C TRP A 46 -5.71 -1.36 10.98
N VAL A 47 -5.10 -0.64 10.03
CA VAL A 47 -4.03 -1.20 9.19
C VAL A 47 -2.83 -1.60 10.03
N PHE A 48 -2.41 -0.76 10.97
CA PHE A 48 -1.29 -1.04 11.87
C PHE A 48 -1.54 -2.20 12.82
N GLU A 49 -2.79 -2.45 13.19
CA GLU A 49 -3.20 -3.58 14.02
C GLU A 49 -3.36 -4.88 13.24
N LYS A 50 -4.01 -4.82 12.07
CA LYS A 50 -4.37 -6.00 11.28
C LYS A 50 -3.19 -6.59 10.52
N TYR A 51 -2.35 -5.76 9.90
CA TYR A 51 -1.33 -6.24 8.98
C TYR A 51 0.03 -6.33 9.67
N ARG A 52 0.73 -7.44 9.43
CA ARG A 52 2.13 -7.58 9.81
C ARG A 52 3.03 -6.85 8.81
N PHE A 53 3.79 -5.88 9.30
CA PHE A 53 4.77 -5.17 8.49
C PHE A 53 6.06 -6.00 8.42
N THR A 54 6.38 -6.53 7.25
CA THR A 54 7.66 -7.19 6.99
C THR A 54 8.66 -6.18 6.39
N GLN A 55 9.92 -6.60 6.25
CA GLN A 55 10.95 -5.73 5.67
C GLN A 55 10.57 -5.36 4.23
N GLY A 56 10.50 -4.05 3.94
CA GLY A 56 10.13 -3.54 2.63
C GLY A 56 8.66 -3.11 2.50
N CYS A 57 7.81 -3.48 3.45
CA CYS A 57 6.45 -2.94 3.54
C CYS A 57 6.45 -1.44 3.87
N LYS A 58 5.66 -0.67 3.13
CA LYS A 58 5.50 0.78 3.31
C LYS A 58 4.02 1.17 3.39
N VAL A 59 3.69 2.13 4.25
CA VAL A 59 2.39 2.80 4.31
C VAL A 59 2.54 4.31 4.14
N ASN A 60 1.47 4.99 3.76
CA ASN A 60 1.45 6.43 3.50
C ASN A 60 1.20 7.31 4.75
N HIS A 61 1.31 6.73 5.96
CA HIS A 61 1.02 7.41 7.23
C HIS A 61 2.05 7.05 8.30
N PHE A 62 2.28 7.95 9.26
CA PHE A 62 3.06 7.68 10.46
C PHE A 62 2.14 7.35 11.63
N ARG A 63 2.61 6.51 12.57
CA ARG A 63 1.89 6.24 13.82
C ARG A 63 1.80 7.51 14.67
N GLY A 64 0.66 7.70 15.35
CA GLY A 64 0.47 8.77 16.33
C GLY A 64 0.29 10.18 15.75
N TRP A 65 0.07 10.30 14.44
CA TRP A 65 -0.32 11.57 13.82
C TRP A 65 -1.84 11.59 13.61
N GLY A 66 -2.54 12.13 14.62
CA GLY A 66 -3.96 12.44 14.60
C GLY A 66 -4.27 13.77 13.95
#